data_AF-A0A536GSA3-F1
#
_entry.id   AF-A0A536GSA3-F1
#
_cell.length_a   1.000
_cell.length_b   1.000
_cell.length_c   1.000
_cell.angle_alpha   90.00
_cell.angle_beta   90.00
_cell.angle_gamma   90.00
#
_symmetry.space_group_name_H-M   'P 1'
#
loop_
_entity.id
_entity.type
_entity.pdbx_description
1 polymer ?
#
loop_
_entity_poly.entity_id
_entity_poly.type
_entity_poly.pdbx_seq_one_letter_code
_entity_poly.pdbx_strand_id
1 'polypeptide(L)'
;MHYFYHEAFEAQAELKDILIAEDQACFEAEFVGRQLSEFAGIAPTSKEIRVPFCIVYDLAHDQITRGRIYFETGVLHQQSSCA
;
A
#
# COMPACT_ATOMS: atom_id res chain seq x y z
N MET A 1 -8.68 2.93 -2.50
CA MET A 1 -7.99 1.62 -2.51
C MET A 1 -8.13 0.88 -3.84
N HIS A 2 -9.31 0.84 -4.48
CA HIS A 2 -9.52 0.10 -5.74
C HIS A 2 -8.43 0.37 -6.80
N TYR A 3 -8.23 1.65 -7.16
CA TYR A 3 -7.20 2.07 -8.12
C TYR A 3 -5.80 1.53 -7.79
N PHE A 4 -5.38 1.62 -6.52
CA PHE A 4 -4.03 1.25 -6.10
C PHE A 4 -3.77 -0.26 -6.19
N TYR A 5 -4.75 -1.10 -5.86
CA TYR A 5 -4.57 -2.56 -5.83
C TYR A 5 -4.98 -3.30 -7.10
N HIS A 6 -5.80 -2.70 -7.95
CA HIS A 6 -6.41 -3.40 -9.10
C HIS A 6 -6.22 -2.70 -10.44
N GLU A 7 -5.88 -1.39 -10.46
CA GLU A 7 -5.72 -0.64 -11.71
C GLU A 7 -4.25 -0.31 -11.95
N ALA A 8 -3.59 0.34 -10.99
CA ALA A 8 -2.17 0.67 -11.08
C ALA A 8 -1.26 -0.56 -10.89
N PHE A 9 -1.72 -1.50 -10.08
CA PHE A 9 -1.05 -2.75 -9.77
C PHE A 9 -2.04 -3.90 -9.77
N GLU A 10 -1.54 -5.09 -10.01
CA GLU A 10 -2.16 -6.35 -9.60
C GLU A 10 -1.43 -6.76 -8.32
N ALA A 11 -2.00 -6.45 -7.16
CA ALA A 11 -1.29 -6.58 -5.90
C ALA A 11 -2.20 -6.96 -4.73
N GLN A 12 -1.58 -7.49 -3.69
CA GLN A 12 -2.22 -7.82 -2.42
C GLN A 12 -1.47 -7.18 -1.24
N ALA A 13 -2.19 -7.02 -0.13
CA ALA A 13 -1.61 -6.64 1.15
C ALA A 13 -1.33 -7.91 1.98
N GLU A 14 -0.06 -8.16 2.29
CA GLU A 14 0.33 -9.17 3.27
C GLU A 14 0.44 -8.50 4.64
N LEU A 15 -0.60 -8.67 5.46
CA LEU A 15 -0.68 -8.11 6.81
C LEU A 15 0.43 -8.66 7.72
N LYS A 16 1.09 -7.75 8.44
CA LYS A 16 2.10 -8.08 9.45
C LYS A 16 1.53 -7.93 10.85
N ASP A 17 1.06 -6.72 11.16
CA ASP A 17 0.56 -6.37 12.49
C ASP A 17 -0.68 -5.48 12.35
N ILE A 18 -1.58 -5.61 13.33
CA ILE A 18 -2.79 -4.78 13.46
C ILE A 18 -2.85 -4.28 14.90
N LEU A 19 -3.00 -2.97 15.08
CA LEU A 19 -3.34 -2.37 16.35
C LEU A 19 -4.73 -1.74 16.26
N ILE A 20 -5.59 -2.06 17.22
CA ILE A 20 -6.94 -1.50 17.30
C ILE A 20 -7.09 -0.83 18.66
N ALA A 21 -7.46 0.45 18.63
CA ALA A 21 -7.83 1.27 19.76
C ALA A 21 -9.30 1.70 19.61
N GLU A 22 -9.79 2.52 20.54
CA GLU A 22 -11.20 2.93 20.59
C GLU A 22 -11.61 3.76 19.36
N ASP A 23 -10.81 4.76 19.00
CA ASP A 23 -11.09 5.72 17.92
C ASP A 23 -10.13 5.60 16.73
N GLN A 24 -9.24 4.60 16.75
CA GLN A 24 -8.27 4.35 15.68
C GLN A 24 -7.99 2.87 15.48
N ALA A 25 -7.70 2.51 14.23
CA ALA A 25 -7.04 1.26 13.90
C ALA A 25 -5.85 1.54 13.00
N CYS A 26 -4.73 0.86 13.21
CA CYS A 26 -3.64 0.86 12.26
C CYS A 26 -3.18 -0.55 11.93
N PHE A 27 -2.58 -0.71 10.77
CA PHE A 27 -1.93 -1.95 10.41
C PHE A 27 -0.69 -1.69 9.58
N GLU A 28 0.28 -2.58 9.75
CA GLU A 28 1.47 -2.68 8.91
C GLU A 28 1.30 -3.87 7.96
N ALA A 29 1.74 -3.70 6.72
CA ALA A 29 1.65 -4.73 5.71
C ALA A 29 2.74 -4.56 4.64
N GLU A 30 2.95 -5.62 3.86
CA GLU A 30 3.69 -5.57 2.61
C GLU A 30 2.73 -5.47 1.44
N PHE A 31 2.95 -4.51 0.56
CA PHE A 31 2.30 -4.43 -0.73
C PHE A 31 3.08 -5.29 -1.72
N VAL A 32 2.48 -6.39 -2.19
CA VAL A 32 3.17 -7.37 -3.03
C VAL A 32 2.40 -7.54 -4.33
N GLY A 33 3.07 -7.30 -5.46
CA GLY A 33 2.43 -7.47 -6.75
C GLY A 33 3.21 -6.90 -7.93
N ARG A 34 2.52 -6.80 -9.07
CA ARG A 34 3.11 -6.35 -10.34
C ARG A 34 2.49 -5.03 -10.77
N GLN A 35 3.33 -4.11 -11.24
CA GLN A 35 2.89 -2.83 -11.76
C GLN A 35 2.28 -2.99 -13.16
N LEU A 36 1.04 -2.53 -13.35
CA LEU A 36 0.31 -2.64 -14.61
C LEU A 36 0.39 -1.37 -15.47
N SER A 37 0.50 -0.22 -14.82
CA SER A 37 0.54 1.10 -15.47
C SER A 37 1.62 1.99 -14.86
N GLU A 38 1.87 3.15 -15.45
CA GLU A 38 2.70 4.16 -14.79
C GLU A 38 2.10 4.52 -13.43
N PHE A 39 2.95 4.58 -12.40
CA PHE A 39 2.57 4.99 -11.06
C PHE A 39 3.67 5.89 -10.49
N ALA A 40 3.29 7.07 -10.00
CA ALA A 40 4.22 8.06 -9.44
C ALA A 40 5.41 8.42 -10.39
N GLY A 41 5.18 8.45 -11.71
CA GLY A 41 6.22 8.74 -12.71
C GLY A 41 7.16 7.57 -13.00
N ILE A 42 6.88 6.38 -12.44
CA ILE A 42 7.64 5.16 -12.64
C ILE A 42 6.90 4.31 -13.67
N ALA A 43 7.54 4.01 -14.80
CA ALA A 43 7.00 3.10 -15.81
C ALA A 43 6.89 1.66 -15.27
N PRO A 44 5.89 0.87 -15.69
CA PRO A 44 5.74 -0.51 -15.25
C PRO A 44 6.96 -1.34 -15.66
N THR A 45 7.46 -2.14 -14.72
CA THR A 45 8.50 -3.15 -14.99
C THR A 45 7.88 -4.55 -14.99
N SER A 46 8.58 -5.54 -15.55
CA SER A 46 8.14 -6.94 -15.50
C SER A 46 8.40 -7.61 -14.14
N LYS A 47 8.89 -6.86 -13.13
CA LYS A 47 9.28 -7.41 -11.83
C LYS A 47 8.13 -7.32 -10.84
N GLU A 48 8.03 -8.34 -9.99
CA GLU A 48 7.22 -8.24 -8.78
C GLU A 48 7.91 -7.26 -7.82
N ILE A 49 7.11 -6.38 -7.23
CA ILE A 49 7.54 -5.44 -6.21
C ILE A 49 6.96 -5.83 -4.85
N ARG A 50 7.70 -5.52 -3.79
CA ARG A 50 7.35 -5.73 -2.39
C ARG A 50 7.68 -4.45 -1.61
N VAL A 51 6.65 -3.70 -1.22
CA VAL A 51 6.80 -2.38 -0.60
C VAL A 51 6.12 -2.35 0.77
N PRO A 52 6.87 -2.08 1.86
CA PRO A 52 6.27 -1.88 3.17
C PRO A 52 5.33 -0.67 3.18
N PHE A 53 4.19 -0.82 3.84
CA PHE A 53 3.26 0.28 4.09
C PHE A 53 2.53 0.13 5.42
N CYS A 54 2.03 1.26 5.91
CA CYS A 54 1.20 1.37 7.10
C CYS A 54 -0.06 2.18 6.76
N ILE A 55 -1.21 1.77 7.29
CA ILE A 55 -2.45 2.53 7.20
C ILE A 55 -2.95 2.85 8.58
N VAL A 56 -3.37 4.10 8.79
CA VAL A 56 -4.03 4.54 10.02
C VAL A 56 -5.43 5.03 9.70
N TYR A 57 -6.42 4.36 10.26
CA TYR A 57 -7.83 4.72 10.21
C TYR A 57 -8.27 5.45 11.47
N ASP A 58 -9.05 6.52 11.30
CA ASP A 58 -9.89 7.06 12.39
C ASP A 58 -11.24 6.35 12.34
N LEU A 59 -11.76 5.96 13.51
CA LEU A 59 -13.00 5.20 13.69
C LEU A 59 -14.03 6.05 14.45
N ALA A 60 -15.28 6.03 13.99
CA ALA A 60 -16.41 6.57 14.75
C ALA A 60 -17.68 5.82 14.38
N HIS A 61 -18.52 5.51 15.38
CA HIS A 61 -19.79 4.80 15.19
C HIS A 61 -19.64 3.51 14.37
N ASP A 62 -18.63 2.70 14.69
CA ASP A 62 -18.28 1.45 14.00
C ASP A 62 -17.93 1.60 12.51
N GLN A 63 -17.53 2.81 12.09
CA GLN A 63 -17.14 3.11 10.71
C GLN A 63 -15.76 3.74 10.62
N ILE A 64 -15.06 3.46 9.52
CA ILE A 64 -13.85 4.19 9.12
C ILE A 64 -14.28 5.57 8.60
N THR A 65 -13.81 6.63 9.22
CA THR A 65 -14.13 8.01 8.83
C THR A 65 -13.02 8.67 8.02
N ARG A 66 -11.78 8.24 8.22
CA ARG A 66 -10.60 8.76 7.52
C ARG A 66 -9.50 7.71 7.49
N GLY A 67 -8.81 7.61 6.35
CA GLY A 67 -7.62 6.79 6.20
C GLY A 67 -6.41 7.64 5.81
N ARG A 68 -5.27 7.34 6.41
CA ARG A 68 -3.95 7.85 5.99
C ARG A 68 -3.08 6.67 5.65
N ILE A 69 -2.42 6.72 4.50
CA ILE A 69 -1.53 5.67 4.00
C ILE A 69 -0.12 6.23 4.01
N TYR A 70 0.80 5.48 4.60
CA TYR A 70 2.24 5.75 4.58
C TYR A 70 2.90 4.56 3.90
N PHE A 71 3.66 4.79 2.84
CA PHE A 71 4.33 3.71 2.11
C PHE A 71 5.73 4.13 1.71
N GLU A 72 6.64 3.15 1.66
CA GLU A 72 8.06 3.37 1.42
C GLU A 72 8.36 3.61 -0.07
N THR A 73 8.15 4.86 -0.51
CA THR A 73 8.41 5.28 -1.89
C THR A 73 9.85 5.04 -2.36
N GLY A 74 10.84 5.12 -1.44
CA GLY A 74 12.24 4.80 -1.77
C GLY A 74 12.45 3.34 -2.15
N VAL A 75 11.78 2.43 -1.46
CA VAL A 75 11.80 0.99 -1.76
C VAL A 75 11.14 0.71 -3.11
N LEU A 76 9.97 1.34 -3.35
CA LEU A 76 9.30 1.27 -4.64
C LEU A 76 10.22 1.75 -5.78
N HIS A 77 10.84 2.91 -5.62
CA HIS A 77 11.75 3.47 -6.62
C HIS A 77 12.95 2.55 -6.89
N GLN A 78 13.57 2.04 -5.83
CA GLN A 78 14.72 1.13 -5.94
C GLN A 78 14.34 -0.13 -6.73
N GLN A 79 13.22 -0.77 -6.39
CA GLN A 79 12.79 -2.01 -7.03
C GLN A 79 12.36 -1.82 -8.50
N SER A 80 11.80 -0.66 -8.83
CA SER A 80 11.41 -0.33 -10.21
C SER A 80 12.54 0.26 -11.07
N SER A 81 13.61 0.79 -10.45
CA SER A 81 14.74 1.41 -11.18
C SER A 81 15.84 0.43 -11.62
N CYS A 82 15.92 -0.75 -11.01
CA CYS A 82 16.82 -1.80 -11.48
C CYS A 82 16.22 -2.43 -12.75
N ALA A 83 16.51 -1.88 -13.92
CA ALA A 83 16.34 -2.54 -15.21
C ALA A 83 17.65 -3.24 -15.59
#